data_AF-A0A9D2JK31-F1
#
_entry.id   AF-A0A9D2JK31-F1
#
_cell.length_a   1.000
_cell.length_b   1.000
_cell.length_c   1.000
_cell.angle_alpha   90.00
_cell.angle_beta   90.00
_cell.angle_gamma   90.00
#
_symmetry.space_group_name_H-M   'P 1'
#
loop_
_entity.id
_entity.type
_entity.pdbx_description
1 polymer ?
#
loop_
_entity_poly.entity_id
_entity_poly.type
_entity_poly.pdbx_seq_one_letter_code
_entity_poly.pdbx_strand_id
1 'polypeptide(L)'
;MKASLDLKKRLAKEKIAFSLNPGITLMHGDRGRVVDPKLGIQTMVDQDGTQASAVACPGDPVWQQYIADTYALYASVEPDYLWLEDDFRHFNHKPVLWGCFCETHMNRYQERLGEIISREDFVKQIIAPGEPTRARQVYLDICREEMNETVLKIEHAVHSISPNTKLSLMTSQPEEHATEGRNWQEIFEKLSGNQPFVARPHLPLYNEVTPKVYNNGFNRVSRITAHLLGDDSLLYPELENYMYSRYTKSNQFSRFQLESSLILHPKGSTMNLFDMMGTGVVRDYHLQDMLAESKPFLSRISNLDLRVSEQKGIHVLYGTKGSYSIRTKKGENRQELIPREDSWLDLLGAFGMSSIPAGTIHSSGAGSVVLEISATPNRFTFKLWDWERVDLDGKTRSVHLQHGEPNLDMRRNEDWVKKELVNQFVVLGEGDGCIKERTGLHEMEFIETRRHTFTKSVIHENHDSVNVLNLVEGDEVTVESLDGSFEPFVVHYAQTFIIPESIKAYKITPSGTAVGQECKTMKAYIR
;
A
#
# COMPACT_ATOMS: atom_id res chain seq x y z
N MET A 1 -24.92 -24.92 -10.54
CA MET A 1 -23.80 -25.86 -10.83
C MET A 1 -23.81 -26.43 -12.26
N LYS A 2 -24.88 -27.06 -12.78
CA LYS A 2 -24.88 -27.70 -14.13
C LYS A 2 -24.38 -26.80 -15.27
N ALA A 3 -24.83 -25.54 -15.33
CA ALA A 3 -24.36 -24.57 -16.34
C ALA A 3 -22.86 -24.26 -16.21
N SER A 4 -22.37 -24.13 -14.97
CA SER A 4 -20.95 -23.93 -14.65
C SER A 4 -20.08 -25.11 -15.11
N LEU A 5 -20.55 -26.35 -14.98
CA LEU A 5 -19.86 -27.55 -15.49
C LEU A 5 -19.78 -27.58 -17.01
N ASP A 6 -20.83 -27.17 -17.72
CA ASP A 6 -20.80 -27.06 -19.19
C ASP A 6 -19.81 -25.98 -19.64
N LEU A 7 -19.85 -24.81 -18.98
CA LEU A 7 -18.91 -23.72 -19.24
C LEU A 7 -17.46 -24.15 -18.98
N LYS A 8 -17.16 -24.79 -17.84
CA LYS A 8 -15.83 -25.36 -17.53
C LYS A 8 -15.35 -26.31 -18.63
N LYS A 9 -16.22 -27.23 -19.09
CA LYS A 9 -15.90 -28.17 -20.19
C LYS A 9 -15.64 -27.46 -21.53
N ARG A 10 -16.26 -26.32 -21.78
CA ARG A 10 -16.03 -25.50 -22.98
C ARG A 10 -14.71 -24.73 -22.87
N LEU A 11 -14.46 -24.07 -21.74
CA LEU A 11 -13.21 -23.34 -21.47
C LEU A 11 -11.98 -24.25 -21.50
N ALA A 12 -12.09 -25.47 -20.98
CA ALA A 12 -11.02 -26.46 -21.01
C ALA A 12 -10.56 -26.85 -22.43
N LYS A 13 -11.46 -26.85 -23.42
CA LYS A 13 -11.10 -27.10 -24.84
C LYS A 13 -10.21 -26.00 -25.40
N GLU A 14 -10.43 -24.76 -24.95
CA GLU A 14 -9.63 -23.58 -25.29
C GLU A 14 -8.40 -23.39 -24.37
N LYS A 15 -8.14 -24.34 -23.46
CA LYS A 15 -7.08 -24.29 -22.43
C LYS A 15 -7.23 -23.11 -21.46
N ILE A 16 -8.45 -22.65 -21.22
CA ILE A 16 -8.77 -21.58 -20.26
C ILE A 16 -9.15 -22.21 -18.92
N ALA A 17 -8.46 -21.79 -17.84
CA ALA A 17 -8.77 -22.20 -16.47
C ALA A 17 -10.14 -21.68 -16.02
N PHE A 18 -10.84 -22.42 -15.15
CA PHE A 18 -12.16 -22.07 -14.65
C PHE A 18 -12.10 -21.61 -13.18
N SER A 19 -12.22 -20.30 -12.99
CA SER A 19 -12.33 -19.64 -11.69
C SER A 19 -13.80 -19.37 -11.36
N LEU A 20 -14.21 -19.55 -10.10
CA LEU A 20 -15.56 -19.24 -9.61
C LEU A 20 -15.51 -18.13 -8.56
N ASN A 21 -16.22 -17.04 -8.86
CA ASN A 21 -16.46 -15.91 -7.97
C ASN A 21 -17.98 -15.85 -7.67
N PRO A 22 -18.42 -15.85 -6.40
CA PRO A 22 -19.84 -15.88 -6.05
C PRO A 22 -20.50 -14.49 -6.02
N GLY A 23 -19.72 -13.40 -6.00
CA GLY A 23 -20.18 -12.01 -5.98
C GLY A 23 -20.67 -11.52 -4.61
N ILE A 24 -20.97 -12.42 -3.67
CA ILE A 24 -21.34 -12.15 -2.27
C ILE A 24 -20.80 -13.28 -1.37
N THR A 25 -20.16 -12.94 -0.24
CA THR A 25 -19.89 -13.88 0.87
C THR A 25 -20.76 -13.56 2.08
N LEU A 26 -20.62 -12.34 2.63
CA LEU A 26 -21.32 -11.86 3.82
C LEU A 26 -22.39 -10.80 3.50
N MET A 27 -22.29 -10.17 2.32
CA MET A 27 -23.17 -9.15 1.73
C MET A 27 -22.86 -7.71 2.16
N HIS A 28 -22.39 -6.88 1.22
CA HIS A 28 -22.19 -5.40 1.29
C HIS A 28 -23.37 -4.54 1.80
N GLY A 29 -24.49 -5.13 2.23
CA GLY A 29 -25.68 -4.43 2.72
C GLY A 29 -27.01 -4.98 2.18
N ASP A 30 -28.08 -4.72 2.92
CA ASP A 30 -29.41 -5.31 2.72
C ASP A 30 -29.94 -5.10 1.29
N ARG A 31 -29.90 -3.85 0.80
CA ARG A 31 -30.47 -3.43 -0.50
C ARG A 31 -31.93 -3.89 -0.69
N GLY A 32 -32.72 -3.88 0.39
CA GLY A 32 -34.14 -4.28 0.40
C GLY A 32 -34.40 -5.79 0.44
N ARG A 33 -33.37 -6.61 0.63
CA ARG A 33 -33.50 -8.06 0.87
C ARG A 33 -33.78 -8.34 2.34
N VAL A 34 -34.32 -9.52 2.65
CA VAL A 34 -34.52 -10.01 4.02
C VAL A 34 -34.08 -11.49 4.07
N VAL A 35 -33.44 -11.94 5.15
CA VAL A 35 -33.17 -13.36 5.41
C VAL A 35 -34.50 -14.13 5.51
N ASP A 36 -34.65 -15.29 4.85
CA ASP A 36 -35.82 -16.16 5.09
C ASP A 36 -35.78 -16.66 6.55
N PRO A 37 -36.78 -16.34 7.40
CA PRO A 37 -36.78 -16.76 8.80
C PRO A 37 -36.65 -18.27 9.01
N LYS A 38 -36.99 -19.10 8.01
CA LYS A 38 -36.82 -20.56 8.06
C LYS A 38 -35.36 -21.01 8.09
N LEU A 39 -34.43 -20.17 7.64
CA LEU A 39 -32.99 -20.46 7.72
C LEU A 39 -32.47 -20.33 9.15
N GLY A 40 -33.17 -19.64 10.04
CA GLY A 40 -32.74 -19.43 11.43
C GLY A 40 -31.49 -18.55 11.60
N ILE A 41 -31.01 -17.93 10.51
CA ILE A 41 -29.80 -17.12 10.49
C ILE A 41 -30.02 -15.79 11.21
N GLN A 42 -29.12 -15.46 12.13
CA GLN A 42 -29.11 -14.14 12.78
C GLN A 42 -28.45 -13.09 11.89
N THR A 43 -28.96 -11.86 11.94
CA THR A 43 -28.41 -10.73 11.20
C THR A 43 -27.51 -9.84 12.06
N MET A 44 -26.61 -9.11 11.40
CA MET A 44 -25.67 -8.20 12.06
C MET A 44 -26.40 -7.03 12.72
N VAL A 45 -25.90 -6.57 13.86
CA VAL A 45 -26.40 -5.36 14.57
C VAL A 45 -25.24 -4.40 14.75
N ASP A 46 -25.48 -3.10 14.56
CA ASP A 46 -24.47 -2.06 14.68
C ASP A 46 -24.31 -1.50 16.11
N GLN A 47 -23.37 -0.57 16.29
CA GLN A 47 -23.06 0.07 17.57
C GLN A 47 -24.25 0.77 18.23
N ASP A 48 -25.21 1.27 17.44
CA ASP A 48 -26.40 2.01 17.91
C ASP A 48 -27.61 1.09 18.11
N GLY A 49 -27.48 -0.20 17.77
CA GLY A 49 -28.55 -1.19 17.82
C GLY A 49 -29.36 -1.33 16.53
N THR A 50 -28.92 -0.73 15.43
CA THR A 50 -29.54 -0.91 14.11
C THR A 50 -29.28 -2.32 13.62
N GLN A 51 -30.34 -3.10 13.45
CA GLN A 51 -30.27 -4.47 12.96
C GLN A 51 -30.39 -4.51 11.42
N ALA A 52 -29.50 -5.24 10.75
CA ALA A 52 -29.61 -5.54 9.34
C ALA A 52 -30.76 -6.53 9.07
N SER A 53 -31.34 -6.49 7.88
CA SER A 53 -32.42 -7.40 7.47
C SER A 53 -31.95 -8.58 6.62
N ALA A 54 -30.80 -8.47 5.93
CA ALA A 54 -30.20 -9.53 5.12
C ALA A 54 -28.70 -9.78 5.37
N VAL A 55 -27.95 -8.81 5.90
CA VAL A 55 -26.54 -9.03 6.27
C VAL A 55 -26.46 -9.95 7.47
N ALA A 56 -25.85 -11.12 7.29
CA ALA A 56 -25.72 -12.12 8.34
C ALA A 56 -24.72 -11.71 9.43
N CYS A 57 -24.91 -12.24 10.63
CA CYS A 57 -23.97 -12.15 11.72
C CYS A 57 -22.80 -13.13 11.48
N PRO A 58 -21.53 -12.68 11.34
CA PRO A 58 -20.41 -13.58 11.06
C PRO A 58 -20.17 -14.63 12.17
N GLY A 59 -20.63 -14.35 13.39
CA GLY A 59 -20.55 -15.24 14.56
C GLY A 59 -21.76 -16.13 14.77
N ASP A 60 -22.75 -16.09 13.88
CA ASP A 60 -23.88 -17.02 13.94
C ASP A 60 -23.44 -18.42 13.42
N PRO A 61 -23.45 -19.46 14.27
CA PRO A 61 -23.06 -20.80 13.84
C PRO A 61 -23.96 -21.37 12.73
N VAL A 62 -25.21 -20.92 12.63
CA VAL A 62 -26.14 -21.35 11.57
C VAL A 62 -25.70 -20.76 10.23
N TRP A 63 -25.42 -19.45 10.17
CA TRP A 63 -24.84 -18.83 8.99
C TRP A 63 -23.46 -19.40 8.63
N GLN A 64 -22.58 -19.62 9.60
CA GLN A 64 -21.26 -20.20 9.36
C GLN A 64 -21.33 -21.59 8.72
N GLN A 65 -22.31 -22.42 9.11
CA GLN A 65 -22.54 -23.70 8.44
C GLN A 65 -23.15 -23.50 7.05
N TYR A 66 -24.16 -22.64 6.91
CA TYR A 66 -24.81 -22.33 5.63
C TYR A 66 -23.81 -21.82 4.58
N ILE A 67 -22.88 -20.94 4.96
CA ILE A 67 -21.87 -20.41 4.03
C ILE A 67 -20.82 -21.48 3.68
N ALA A 68 -20.40 -22.31 4.64
CA ALA A 68 -19.52 -23.45 4.37
C ALA A 68 -20.16 -24.47 3.40
N ASP A 69 -21.43 -24.83 3.61
CA ASP A 69 -22.20 -25.71 2.72
C ASP A 69 -22.40 -25.09 1.32
N THR A 70 -22.58 -23.76 1.26
CA THR A 70 -22.68 -23.01 0.00
C THR A 70 -21.35 -23.02 -0.77
N TYR A 71 -20.23 -22.84 -0.09
CA TYR A 71 -18.90 -22.94 -0.70
C TYR A 71 -18.55 -24.38 -1.09
N ALA A 72 -18.98 -25.38 -0.33
CA ALA A 72 -18.89 -26.80 -0.69
C ALA A 72 -19.69 -27.09 -1.98
N LEU A 73 -20.89 -26.51 -2.13
CA LEU A 73 -21.66 -26.59 -3.37
C LEU A 73 -20.92 -25.92 -4.54
N TYR A 74 -20.21 -24.81 -4.33
CA TYR A 74 -19.35 -24.21 -5.35
C TYR A 74 -18.12 -25.08 -5.68
N ALA A 75 -17.53 -25.74 -4.69
CA ALA A 75 -16.42 -26.68 -4.84
C ALA A 75 -16.82 -27.93 -5.66
N SER A 76 -18.10 -28.30 -5.69
CA SER A 76 -18.61 -29.46 -6.47
C SER A 76 -18.42 -29.37 -8.00
N VAL A 77 -17.97 -28.23 -8.54
CA VAL A 77 -17.55 -28.09 -9.94
C VAL A 77 -16.03 -27.99 -10.13
N GLU A 78 -15.28 -28.21 -9.04
CA GLU A 78 -13.82 -28.24 -8.93
C GLU A 78 -13.15 -27.05 -9.65
N PRO A 79 -13.47 -25.80 -9.29
CA PRO A 79 -12.84 -24.65 -9.94
C PRO A 79 -11.35 -24.58 -9.60
N ASP A 80 -10.52 -24.06 -10.51
CA ASP A 80 -9.09 -23.84 -10.28
C ASP A 80 -8.85 -22.86 -9.12
N TYR A 81 -9.77 -21.89 -8.99
CA TYR A 81 -9.82 -20.87 -7.95
C TYR A 81 -11.26 -20.65 -7.48
N LEU A 82 -11.48 -20.56 -6.17
CA LEU A 82 -12.77 -20.26 -5.55
C LEU A 82 -12.60 -19.04 -4.63
N TRP A 83 -13.28 -17.93 -4.96
CA TRP A 83 -13.04 -16.64 -4.31
C TRP A 83 -14.02 -16.36 -3.18
N LEU A 84 -13.48 -15.91 -2.04
CA LEU A 84 -14.20 -15.15 -1.02
C LEU A 84 -14.15 -13.66 -1.38
N GLU A 85 -15.28 -12.99 -1.25
CA GLU A 85 -15.47 -11.57 -1.55
C GLU A 85 -14.80 -10.59 -0.55
N ASP A 86 -14.65 -9.34 -1.00
CA ASP A 86 -14.18 -8.22 -0.17
C ASP A 86 -15.19 -7.78 0.90
N ASP A 87 -16.44 -8.27 0.80
CA ASP A 87 -17.51 -8.09 1.79
C ASP A 87 -17.33 -8.96 3.05
N PHE A 88 -16.37 -9.89 3.05
CA PHE A 88 -16.03 -10.67 4.23
C PHE A 88 -15.29 -9.79 5.26
N ARG A 89 -16.06 -9.06 6.10
CA ARG A 89 -15.63 -8.08 7.11
C ARG A 89 -16.76 -7.71 8.08
N HIS A 90 -16.45 -7.03 9.19
CA HIS A 90 -17.40 -6.56 10.21
C HIS A 90 -18.00 -5.15 9.97
N PHE A 91 -17.61 -4.47 8.89
CA PHE A 91 -17.93 -3.06 8.68
C PHE A 91 -18.33 -2.78 7.22
N ASN A 92 -18.97 -1.62 6.99
CA ASN A 92 -19.44 -1.17 5.68
C ASN A 92 -20.49 -2.10 5.04
N HIS A 93 -21.58 -2.38 5.79
CA HIS A 93 -22.64 -3.34 5.49
C HIS A 93 -24.04 -2.76 5.68
N LYS A 94 -24.38 -1.73 4.89
CA LYS A 94 -25.58 -0.89 5.11
C LYS A 94 -26.86 -1.72 5.35
N PRO A 95 -27.60 -1.50 6.45
CA PRO A 95 -27.53 -0.34 7.34
C PRO A 95 -26.36 -0.36 8.34
N VAL A 96 -25.79 -1.52 8.67
CA VAL A 96 -24.72 -1.64 9.67
C VAL A 96 -23.42 -1.03 9.15
N LEU A 97 -22.95 0.02 9.82
CA LEU A 97 -21.68 0.66 9.49
C LEU A 97 -20.50 -0.03 10.19
N TRP A 98 -20.71 -0.46 11.44
CA TRP A 98 -19.73 -1.14 12.28
C TRP A 98 -20.45 -2.15 13.18
N GLY A 99 -20.14 -3.43 13.02
CA GLY A 99 -20.70 -4.53 13.80
C GLY A 99 -19.62 -5.48 14.34
N CYS A 100 -19.98 -6.62 14.92
CA CYS A 100 -21.34 -7.01 15.29
C CYS A 100 -21.56 -6.77 16.79
N PHE A 101 -22.72 -6.21 17.12
CA PHE A 101 -23.18 -5.96 18.50
C PHE A 101 -24.57 -6.59 18.74
N CYS A 102 -24.86 -7.72 18.09
CA CYS A 102 -26.07 -8.49 18.37
C CYS A 102 -26.00 -9.09 19.79
N GLU A 103 -27.10 -9.64 20.29
CA GLU A 103 -27.16 -10.21 21.64
C GLU A 103 -26.11 -11.31 21.85
N THR A 104 -25.89 -12.18 20.87
CA THR A 104 -24.85 -13.22 20.90
C THR A 104 -23.44 -12.63 21.02
N HIS A 105 -23.12 -11.57 20.29
CA HIS A 105 -21.83 -10.87 20.42
C HIS A 105 -21.70 -10.17 21.77
N MET A 106 -22.72 -9.45 22.23
CA MET A 106 -22.72 -8.80 23.55
C MET A 106 -22.50 -9.80 24.69
N ASN A 107 -23.09 -11.00 24.59
CA ASN A 107 -22.85 -12.07 25.57
C ASN A 107 -21.39 -12.56 25.56
N ARG A 108 -20.79 -12.78 24.38
CA ARG A 108 -19.35 -13.14 24.26
C ARG A 108 -18.41 -12.05 24.78
N TYR A 109 -18.72 -10.78 24.50
CA TYR A 109 -17.94 -9.65 25.00
C TYR A 109 -17.99 -9.56 26.54
N GLN A 110 -19.19 -9.66 27.13
CA GLN A 110 -19.40 -9.66 28.59
C GLN A 110 -18.70 -10.84 29.27
N GLU A 111 -18.83 -12.05 28.73
CA GLU A 111 -18.17 -13.25 29.26
C GLU A 111 -16.64 -13.08 29.31
N ARG A 112 -16.03 -12.58 28.22
CA ARG A 112 -14.56 -12.39 28.15
C ARG A 112 -14.05 -11.14 28.88
N LEU A 113 -14.91 -10.17 29.16
CA LEU A 113 -14.62 -9.08 30.09
C LEU A 113 -14.73 -9.51 31.56
N GLY A 114 -15.66 -10.41 31.87
CA GLY A 114 -16.05 -10.73 33.24
C GLY A 114 -17.00 -9.71 33.88
N GLU A 115 -17.66 -8.87 33.08
CA GLU A 115 -18.63 -7.86 33.53
C GLU A 115 -19.89 -7.83 32.66
N ILE A 116 -21.02 -7.42 33.25
CA ILE A 116 -22.26 -7.13 32.52
C ILE A 116 -22.22 -5.65 32.11
N ILE A 117 -22.35 -5.37 30.81
CA ILE A 117 -22.21 -4.03 30.25
C ILE A 117 -23.18 -3.78 29.10
N SER A 118 -23.72 -2.56 29.03
CA SER A 118 -24.60 -2.16 27.93
C SER A 118 -23.84 -2.08 26.60
N ARG A 119 -24.52 -2.23 25.45
CA ARG A 119 -23.91 -2.00 24.13
C ARG A 119 -23.28 -0.61 24.05
N GLU A 120 -24.01 0.40 24.51
CA GLU A 120 -23.58 1.80 24.47
C GLU A 120 -22.27 2.01 25.25
N ASP A 121 -22.19 1.46 26.47
CA ASP A 121 -21.00 1.63 27.31
C ASP A 121 -19.83 0.76 26.84
N PHE A 122 -20.09 -0.43 26.29
CA PHE A 122 -19.06 -1.26 25.68
C PHE A 122 -18.45 -0.58 24.43
N VAL A 123 -19.29 0.00 23.57
CA VAL A 123 -18.86 0.81 22.41
C VAL A 123 -18.03 2.00 22.87
N LYS A 124 -18.49 2.77 23.87
CA LYS A 124 -17.71 3.87 24.47
C LYS A 124 -16.36 3.38 24.98
N GLN A 125 -16.32 2.25 25.70
CA GLN A 125 -15.05 1.68 26.18
C GLN A 125 -14.13 1.28 25.01
N ILE A 126 -14.64 0.69 23.93
CA ILE A 126 -13.82 0.33 22.76
C ILE A 126 -13.11 1.57 22.20
N ILE A 127 -13.82 2.69 21.98
CA ILE A 127 -13.24 3.89 21.35
C ILE A 127 -12.61 4.89 22.33
N ALA A 128 -12.75 4.66 23.64
CA ALA A 128 -12.33 5.57 24.72
C ALA A 128 -10.94 6.20 24.51
N PRO A 129 -10.79 7.52 24.71
CA PRO A 129 -9.55 8.25 24.48
C PRO A 129 -8.44 7.86 25.45
N GLY A 130 -7.19 7.96 25.00
CA GLY A 130 -6.02 7.54 25.76
C GLY A 130 -5.61 6.10 25.47
N GLU A 131 -5.20 5.36 26.50
CA GLU A 131 -4.71 3.98 26.34
C GLU A 131 -5.80 3.02 25.85
N PRO A 132 -5.46 2.02 25.02
CA PRO A 132 -6.36 0.92 24.65
C PRO A 132 -6.99 0.23 25.86
N THR A 133 -8.32 0.21 25.91
CA THR A 133 -9.08 -0.45 26.98
C THR A 133 -9.10 -1.96 26.83
N ARG A 134 -9.47 -2.67 27.91
CA ARG A 134 -9.71 -4.11 27.85
C ARG A 134 -10.87 -4.45 26.89
N ALA A 135 -11.93 -3.63 26.85
CA ALA A 135 -13.03 -3.80 25.89
C ALA A 135 -12.56 -3.75 24.43
N ARG A 136 -11.64 -2.83 24.07
CA ARG A 136 -11.05 -2.78 22.73
C ARG A 136 -10.33 -4.08 22.38
N GLN A 137 -9.52 -4.62 23.30
CA GLN A 137 -8.84 -5.91 23.08
C GLN A 137 -9.85 -7.05 22.88
N VAL A 138 -10.84 -7.15 23.78
CA VAL A 138 -11.86 -8.21 23.74
C VAL A 138 -12.67 -8.19 22.44
N TYR A 139 -13.06 -7.01 21.96
CA TYR A 139 -13.74 -6.84 20.68
C TYR A 139 -12.86 -7.28 19.49
N LEU A 140 -11.61 -6.79 19.41
CA LEU A 140 -10.69 -7.14 18.32
C LEU A 140 -10.33 -8.64 18.31
N ASP A 141 -10.14 -9.24 19.48
CA ASP A 141 -9.86 -10.68 19.62
C ASP A 141 -11.04 -11.53 19.13
N ILE A 142 -12.27 -11.20 19.53
CA ILE A 142 -13.48 -11.94 19.11
C ILE A 142 -13.74 -11.81 17.61
N CYS A 143 -13.61 -10.60 17.04
CA CYS A 143 -13.74 -10.40 15.60
C CYS A 143 -12.70 -11.21 14.80
N ARG A 144 -11.45 -11.26 15.28
CA ARG A 144 -10.38 -12.05 14.67
C ARG A 144 -10.65 -13.56 14.76
N GLU A 145 -11.02 -14.06 15.94
CA GLU A 145 -11.37 -15.47 16.14
C GLU A 145 -12.49 -15.91 15.21
N GLU A 146 -13.56 -15.12 15.11
CA GLU A 146 -14.76 -15.40 14.32
C GLU A 146 -14.53 -15.47 12.81
N MET A 147 -13.76 -14.52 12.25
CA MET A 147 -13.40 -14.55 10.84
C MET A 147 -12.51 -15.76 10.53
N ASN A 148 -11.60 -16.10 11.43
CA ASN A 148 -10.73 -17.27 11.34
C ASN A 148 -11.49 -18.60 11.44
N GLU A 149 -12.45 -18.71 12.35
CA GLU A 149 -13.35 -19.87 12.48
C GLU A 149 -14.19 -20.08 11.22
N THR A 150 -14.69 -18.99 10.64
CA THR A 150 -15.52 -19.03 9.43
C THR A 150 -14.71 -19.48 8.21
N VAL A 151 -13.51 -18.93 7.96
CA VAL A 151 -12.69 -19.38 6.82
C VAL A 151 -12.23 -20.82 6.98
N LEU A 152 -11.94 -21.28 8.21
CA LEU A 152 -11.56 -22.67 8.46
C LEU A 152 -12.72 -23.65 8.22
N LYS A 153 -13.96 -23.27 8.55
CA LYS A 153 -15.16 -24.05 8.20
C LYS A 153 -15.35 -24.15 6.68
N ILE A 154 -15.14 -23.03 5.96
CA ILE A 154 -15.19 -22.99 4.49
C ILE A 154 -14.08 -23.86 3.88
N GLU A 155 -12.85 -23.76 4.39
CA GLU A 155 -11.68 -24.55 3.94
C GLU A 155 -11.94 -26.06 4.03
N HIS A 156 -12.32 -26.54 5.22
CA HIS A 156 -12.61 -27.96 5.43
C HIS A 156 -13.73 -28.44 4.50
N ALA A 157 -14.81 -27.67 4.36
CA ALA A 157 -15.95 -28.03 3.54
C ALA A 157 -15.57 -28.10 2.04
N VAL A 158 -14.79 -27.13 1.55
CA VAL A 158 -14.33 -27.06 0.15
C VAL A 158 -13.31 -28.14 -0.18
N HIS A 159 -12.24 -28.27 0.60
CA HIS A 159 -11.17 -29.24 0.30
C HIS A 159 -11.59 -30.69 0.55
N SER A 160 -12.64 -30.95 1.34
CA SER A 160 -13.26 -32.29 1.40
C SER A 160 -13.90 -32.75 0.08
N ILE A 161 -14.27 -31.80 -0.80
CA ILE A 161 -14.91 -32.05 -2.10
C ILE A 161 -13.93 -31.86 -3.26
N SER A 162 -13.13 -30.79 -3.22
CA SER A 162 -12.16 -30.43 -4.27
C SER A 162 -10.81 -30.07 -3.66
N PRO A 163 -9.95 -31.07 -3.32
CA PRO A 163 -8.66 -30.84 -2.64
C PRO A 163 -7.65 -29.96 -3.40
N ASN A 164 -7.87 -29.75 -4.70
CA ASN A 164 -6.97 -29.01 -5.60
C ASN A 164 -7.49 -27.60 -5.97
N THR A 165 -8.71 -27.25 -5.56
CA THR A 165 -9.24 -25.89 -5.71
C THR A 165 -8.42 -24.96 -4.83
N LYS A 166 -7.92 -23.86 -5.39
CA LYS A 166 -7.28 -22.83 -4.56
C LYS A 166 -8.36 -21.93 -4.00
N LEU A 167 -8.57 -21.99 -2.69
CA LEU A 167 -9.35 -20.99 -1.99
C LEU A 167 -8.59 -19.66 -1.97
N SER A 168 -9.29 -18.61 -2.35
CA SER A 168 -8.72 -17.31 -2.64
C SER A 168 -9.50 -16.20 -1.94
N LEU A 169 -8.87 -15.10 -1.55
CA LEU A 169 -9.55 -13.96 -0.93
C LEU A 169 -9.39 -12.67 -1.76
N MET A 170 -10.51 -12.00 -2.01
CA MET A 170 -10.55 -10.64 -2.54
C MET A 170 -10.31 -9.68 -1.38
N THR A 171 -9.17 -8.99 -1.40
CA THR A 171 -8.73 -8.18 -0.26
C THR A 171 -9.22 -6.75 -0.40
N SER A 172 -9.56 -6.10 0.71
CA SER A 172 -9.76 -4.64 0.76
C SER A 172 -8.64 -3.96 1.57
N GLN A 173 -8.86 -2.71 2.02
CA GLN A 173 -7.90 -1.86 2.74
C GLN A 173 -7.36 -2.52 4.03
N PRO A 174 -6.07 -2.90 4.11
CA PRO A 174 -5.48 -3.51 5.31
C PRO A 174 -5.68 -2.67 6.57
N GLU A 175 -5.58 -1.34 6.45
CA GLU A 175 -5.77 -0.36 7.54
C GLU A 175 -7.20 -0.39 8.12
N GLU A 176 -8.21 -0.61 7.28
CA GLU A 176 -9.60 -0.76 7.72
C GLU A 176 -9.81 -2.12 8.43
N HIS A 177 -9.22 -3.19 7.90
CA HIS A 177 -9.29 -4.54 8.49
C HIS A 177 -8.54 -4.69 9.83
N ALA A 178 -7.59 -3.80 10.15
CA ALA A 178 -6.99 -3.76 11.48
C ALA A 178 -8.04 -3.50 12.59
N THR A 179 -9.13 -2.77 12.28
CA THR A 179 -10.22 -2.44 13.22
C THR A 179 -11.15 -3.61 13.57
N GLU A 180 -10.95 -4.78 12.99
CA GLU A 180 -11.58 -6.05 13.35
C GLU A 180 -10.53 -7.09 13.77
N GLY A 181 -9.30 -6.64 14.10
CA GLY A 181 -8.22 -7.49 14.58
C GLY A 181 -7.59 -8.40 13.52
N ARG A 182 -7.88 -8.20 12.23
CA ARG A 182 -7.49 -9.15 11.17
C ARG A 182 -5.97 -9.36 11.11
N ASN A 183 -5.57 -10.62 11.31
CA ASN A 183 -4.23 -11.07 10.95
C ASN A 183 -4.24 -11.64 9.53
N TRP A 184 -3.63 -10.92 8.59
CA TRP A 184 -3.57 -11.28 7.17
C TRP A 184 -2.82 -12.57 6.88
N GLN A 185 -1.84 -12.94 7.70
CA GLN A 185 -1.10 -14.19 7.50
C GLN A 185 -1.98 -15.37 7.97
N GLU A 186 -2.45 -15.33 9.22
CA GLU A 186 -3.28 -16.38 9.83
C GLU A 186 -4.60 -16.66 9.08
N ILE A 187 -5.29 -15.63 8.59
CA ILE A 187 -6.54 -15.83 7.84
C ILE A 187 -6.31 -16.56 6.52
N PHE A 188 -5.12 -16.38 5.91
CA PHE A 188 -4.73 -17.09 4.70
C PHE A 188 -4.20 -18.51 5.00
N GLU A 189 -3.47 -18.72 6.10
CA GLU A 189 -3.12 -20.07 6.59
C GLU A 189 -4.39 -20.93 6.75
N LYS A 190 -5.41 -20.37 7.40
CA LYS A 190 -6.69 -21.06 7.67
C LYS A 190 -7.59 -21.19 6.45
N LEU A 191 -7.45 -20.31 5.45
CA LEU A 191 -8.25 -20.36 4.22
C LEU A 191 -7.65 -21.29 3.16
N SER A 192 -6.32 -21.33 3.04
CA SER A 192 -5.63 -22.02 1.95
C SER A 192 -5.30 -23.48 2.25
N GLY A 193 -5.23 -23.88 3.54
CA GLY A 193 -4.89 -25.25 3.91
C GLY A 193 -3.50 -25.64 3.39
N ASN A 194 -3.43 -26.63 2.51
CA ASN A 194 -2.18 -27.04 1.84
C ASN A 194 -1.95 -26.35 0.47
N GLN A 195 -2.85 -25.47 0.03
CA GLN A 195 -2.70 -24.68 -1.20
C GLN A 195 -1.89 -23.40 -0.94
N PRO A 196 -1.24 -22.80 -1.96
CA PRO A 196 -0.60 -21.50 -1.80
C PRO A 196 -1.64 -20.40 -1.54
N PHE A 197 -1.23 -19.34 -0.83
CA PHE A 197 -2.07 -18.18 -0.60
C PHE A 197 -2.46 -17.53 -1.93
N VAL A 198 -3.75 -17.35 -2.21
CA VAL A 198 -4.21 -16.67 -3.43
C VAL A 198 -5.02 -15.43 -3.09
N ALA A 199 -4.50 -14.28 -3.48
CA ALA A 199 -5.13 -13.00 -3.19
C ALA A 199 -5.42 -12.21 -4.45
N ARG A 200 -6.47 -11.37 -4.37
CA ARG A 200 -6.78 -10.35 -5.36
C ARG A 200 -6.61 -8.97 -4.72
N PRO A 201 -5.37 -8.43 -4.65
CA PRO A 201 -5.13 -7.06 -4.18
C PRO A 201 -5.95 -6.06 -4.97
N HIS A 202 -6.62 -5.14 -4.27
CA HIS A 202 -7.25 -3.99 -4.89
C HIS A 202 -6.19 -3.14 -5.62
N LEU A 203 -6.28 -2.95 -6.95
CA LEU A 203 -5.59 -1.82 -7.59
C LEU A 203 -6.53 -0.62 -7.51
N PRO A 204 -6.11 0.47 -6.86
CA PRO A 204 -7.05 1.48 -6.44
C PRO A 204 -7.61 2.30 -7.59
N LEU A 205 -8.79 2.83 -7.31
CA LEU A 205 -9.56 3.77 -8.13
C LEU A 205 -10.17 3.11 -9.37
N TYR A 206 -11.48 2.91 -9.29
CA TYR A 206 -12.31 2.31 -10.35
C TYR A 206 -12.45 3.23 -11.57
N ASN A 207 -12.17 4.52 -11.39
CA ASN A 207 -12.22 5.55 -12.43
C ASN A 207 -10.82 6.12 -12.67
N GLU A 208 -10.60 6.73 -13.83
CA GLU A 208 -9.35 7.44 -14.12
C GLU A 208 -9.22 8.71 -13.26
N VAL A 209 -8.02 8.88 -12.69
CA VAL A 209 -7.66 10.02 -11.85
C VAL A 209 -6.20 10.42 -12.13
N THR A 210 -5.71 11.51 -11.54
CA THR A 210 -4.30 11.88 -11.69
C THR A 210 -3.38 10.74 -11.23
N PRO A 211 -2.25 10.45 -11.92
CA PRO A 211 -1.32 9.39 -11.54
C PRO A 211 -0.82 9.45 -10.10
N LYS A 212 -0.74 10.65 -9.48
CA LYS A 212 -0.42 10.79 -8.06
C LYS A 212 -1.49 10.21 -7.13
N VAL A 213 -2.78 10.46 -7.39
CA VAL A 213 -3.87 9.90 -6.57
C VAL A 213 -3.86 8.37 -6.64
N TYR A 214 -3.56 7.81 -7.82
CA TYR A 214 -3.34 6.37 -7.97
C TYR A 214 -2.09 5.88 -7.22
N ASN A 215 -0.94 6.51 -7.41
CA ASN A 215 0.32 6.10 -6.78
C ASN A 215 0.22 6.10 -5.24
N ASN A 216 -0.41 7.13 -4.66
CA ASN A 216 -0.75 7.19 -3.24
C ASN A 216 -1.52 5.94 -2.80
N GLY A 217 -2.72 5.73 -3.34
CA GLY A 217 -3.55 4.57 -2.97
C GLY A 217 -2.86 3.23 -3.21
N PHE A 218 -2.06 3.10 -4.28
CA PHE A 218 -1.38 1.86 -4.64
C PHE A 218 -0.29 1.50 -3.63
N ASN A 219 0.44 2.51 -3.14
CA ASN A 219 1.40 2.34 -2.05
C ASN A 219 0.69 2.03 -0.72
N ARG A 220 -0.45 2.67 -0.42
CA ARG A 220 -1.22 2.43 0.81
C ARG A 220 -1.87 1.05 0.88
N VAL A 221 -2.50 0.61 -0.20
CA VAL A 221 -3.35 -0.59 -0.20
C VAL A 221 -2.63 -1.76 -0.84
N SER A 222 -2.31 -1.65 -2.13
CA SER A 222 -1.85 -2.79 -2.93
C SER A 222 -0.48 -3.31 -2.47
N ARG A 223 0.47 -2.41 -2.18
CA ARG A 223 1.81 -2.81 -1.70
C ARG A 223 1.79 -3.37 -0.29
N ILE A 224 0.98 -2.81 0.62
CA ILE A 224 0.83 -3.37 1.98
C ILE A 224 0.24 -4.77 1.91
N THR A 225 -0.83 -4.98 1.12
CA THR A 225 -1.40 -6.32 0.90
C THR A 225 -0.36 -7.31 0.37
N ALA A 226 0.42 -6.94 -0.64
CA ALA A 226 1.47 -7.81 -1.19
C ALA A 226 2.54 -8.16 -0.15
N HIS A 227 3.00 -7.18 0.63
CA HIS A 227 4.01 -7.39 1.67
C HIS A 227 3.51 -8.29 2.81
N LEU A 228 2.24 -8.13 3.24
CA LEU A 228 1.64 -8.92 4.32
C LEU A 228 1.44 -10.41 3.98
N LEU A 229 1.39 -10.74 2.68
CA LEU A 229 1.18 -12.12 2.20
C LEU A 229 2.48 -12.83 1.78
N GLY A 230 3.56 -12.07 1.53
CA GLY A 230 4.87 -12.61 1.19
C GLY A 230 5.02 -13.08 -0.27
N ASP A 231 6.26 -13.40 -0.65
CA ASP A 231 6.65 -13.66 -2.04
C ASP A 231 6.02 -14.90 -2.68
N ASP A 232 5.73 -15.91 -1.86
CA ASP A 232 5.16 -17.20 -2.31
C ASP A 232 3.64 -17.11 -2.57
N SER A 233 3.02 -15.96 -2.29
CA SER A 233 1.60 -15.72 -2.56
C SER A 233 1.31 -15.49 -4.05
N LEU A 234 0.21 -16.06 -4.53
CA LEU A 234 -0.28 -15.88 -5.90
C LEU A 234 -1.18 -14.63 -5.95
N LEU A 235 -0.57 -13.50 -6.27
CA LEU A 235 -1.28 -12.22 -6.36
C LEU A 235 -1.86 -12.01 -7.77
N TYR A 236 -3.16 -11.69 -7.83
CA TYR A 236 -3.91 -11.39 -9.05
C TYR A 236 -4.62 -10.02 -8.97
N PRO A 237 -3.90 -8.88 -8.98
CA PRO A 237 -4.48 -7.59 -8.63
C PRO A 237 -5.68 -7.19 -9.51
N GLU A 238 -6.68 -6.56 -8.89
CA GLU A 238 -7.94 -6.12 -9.48
C GLU A 238 -7.74 -4.88 -10.36
N LEU A 239 -7.82 -5.03 -11.67
CA LEU A 239 -8.05 -3.93 -12.60
C LEU A 239 -9.57 -3.71 -12.80
N GLU A 240 -10.18 -2.94 -11.90
CA GLU A 240 -11.59 -2.53 -12.04
C GLU A 240 -11.72 -1.33 -12.99
N ASN A 241 -12.79 -1.31 -13.79
CA ASN A 241 -13.11 -0.35 -14.84
C ASN A 241 -14.55 0.21 -14.75
N TYR A 242 -15.32 -0.12 -13.71
CA TYR A 242 -16.62 0.47 -13.34
C TYR A 242 -16.65 2.01 -13.59
N MET A 243 -17.61 2.59 -14.31
CA MET A 243 -18.87 2.06 -14.88
C MET A 243 -18.69 1.32 -16.23
N TYR A 244 -17.60 0.56 -16.40
CA TYR A 244 -17.33 -0.29 -17.56
C TYR A 244 -17.28 0.48 -18.88
N SER A 245 -16.67 1.68 -18.86
CA SER A 245 -16.72 2.64 -19.96
C SER A 245 -15.41 3.41 -20.14
N ARG A 246 -14.96 3.55 -21.41
CA ARG A 246 -13.76 4.34 -21.76
C ARG A 246 -13.85 5.81 -21.38
N TYR A 247 -15.05 6.36 -21.22
CA TYR A 247 -15.25 7.74 -20.75
C TYR A 247 -14.95 7.89 -19.25
N THR A 248 -15.02 6.80 -18.50
CA THR A 248 -14.73 6.76 -17.05
C THR A 248 -13.29 6.34 -16.77
N LYS A 249 -12.70 5.49 -17.63
CA LYS A 249 -11.32 5.02 -17.50
C LYS A 249 -10.74 4.67 -18.86
N SER A 250 -9.69 5.36 -19.30
CA SER A 250 -9.07 5.10 -20.60
C SER A 250 -8.27 3.80 -20.63
N ASN A 251 -8.05 3.28 -21.83
CA ASN A 251 -7.13 2.15 -22.05
C ASN A 251 -5.69 2.51 -21.64
N GLN A 252 -5.28 3.78 -21.81
CA GLN A 252 -3.95 4.26 -21.41
C GLN A 252 -3.76 4.21 -19.89
N PHE A 253 -4.76 4.66 -19.13
CA PHE A 253 -4.72 4.59 -17.67
C PHE A 253 -4.83 3.14 -17.16
N SER A 254 -5.66 2.31 -17.80
CA SER A 254 -5.77 0.88 -17.48
C SER A 254 -4.46 0.14 -17.73
N ARG A 255 -3.78 0.43 -18.85
CA ARG A 255 -2.44 -0.03 -19.17
C ARG A 255 -1.40 0.41 -18.13
N PHE A 256 -1.41 1.69 -17.75
CA PHE A 256 -0.54 2.21 -16.70
C PHE A 256 -0.72 1.47 -15.36
N GLN A 257 -1.96 1.15 -14.96
CA GLN A 257 -2.22 0.38 -13.74
C GLN A 257 -1.74 -1.08 -13.85
N LEU A 258 -1.92 -1.74 -15.00
CA LEU A 258 -1.38 -3.08 -15.25
C LEU A 258 0.16 -3.08 -15.17
N GLU A 259 0.81 -2.14 -15.85
CA GLU A 259 2.27 -2.06 -15.91
C GLU A 259 2.89 -1.66 -14.56
N SER A 260 2.27 -0.76 -13.80
CA SER A 260 2.72 -0.42 -12.44
C SER A 260 2.44 -1.52 -11.41
N SER A 261 1.41 -2.35 -11.60
CA SER A 261 1.13 -3.50 -10.73
C SER A 261 2.24 -4.56 -10.72
N LEU A 262 3.14 -4.55 -11.71
CA LEU A 262 4.32 -5.44 -11.75
C LEU A 262 5.22 -5.30 -10.51
N ILE A 263 5.19 -4.17 -9.81
CA ILE A 263 5.92 -3.94 -8.54
C ILE A 263 5.41 -4.84 -7.39
N LEU A 264 4.20 -5.40 -7.53
CA LEU A 264 3.62 -6.38 -6.61
C LEU A 264 4.04 -7.83 -6.94
N HIS A 265 4.85 -8.03 -7.99
CA HIS A 265 5.24 -9.33 -8.55
C HIS A 265 4.06 -10.28 -8.84
N PRO A 266 2.99 -9.79 -9.50
CA PRO A 266 1.75 -10.52 -9.67
C PRO A 266 1.91 -11.71 -10.63
N LYS A 267 1.16 -12.79 -10.36
CA LYS A 267 1.10 -13.97 -11.24
C LYS A 267 0.04 -13.83 -12.34
N GLY A 268 -0.75 -12.77 -12.29
CA GLY A 268 -1.69 -12.32 -13.32
C GLY A 268 -2.44 -11.07 -12.86
N SER A 269 -3.52 -10.68 -13.54
CA SER A 269 -4.43 -9.63 -13.09
C SER A 269 -5.87 -10.06 -13.37
N THR A 270 -6.80 -9.60 -12.54
CA THR A 270 -8.25 -9.79 -12.74
C THR A 270 -8.83 -8.52 -13.35
N MET A 271 -9.70 -8.65 -14.35
CA MET A 271 -10.33 -7.50 -15.02
C MET A 271 -11.76 -7.84 -15.42
N ASN A 272 -12.69 -6.90 -15.19
CA ASN A 272 -14.09 -7.06 -15.57
C ASN A 272 -14.26 -6.75 -17.07
N LEU A 273 -14.39 -7.82 -17.87
CA LEU A 273 -14.63 -7.76 -19.32
C LEU A 273 -16.11 -7.55 -19.68
N PHE A 274 -17.01 -7.85 -18.76
CA PHE A 274 -18.46 -7.75 -18.90
C PHE A 274 -18.97 -6.70 -17.91
N ASP A 275 -19.96 -5.92 -18.30
CA ASP A 275 -20.68 -5.09 -17.33
C ASP A 275 -21.61 -5.94 -16.46
N MET A 276 -22.03 -5.36 -15.33
CA MET A 276 -23.01 -5.97 -14.42
C MET A 276 -24.45 -5.99 -14.98
N MET A 277 -24.64 -5.55 -16.23
CA MET A 277 -25.93 -5.48 -16.91
C MET A 277 -26.11 -6.58 -17.98
N GLY A 278 -25.06 -7.35 -18.26
CA GLY A 278 -25.08 -8.45 -19.22
C GLY A 278 -24.98 -8.04 -20.69
N THR A 279 -24.45 -6.85 -21.00
CA THR A 279 -24.37 -6.36 -22.40
C THR A 279 -23.28 -7.05 -23.25
N GLY A 280 -22.38 -7.82 -22.61
CA GLY A 280 -21.29 -8.53 -23.28
C GLY A 280 -19.97 -7.76 -23.22
N VAL A 281 -19.04 -8.11 -24.14
CA VAL A 281 -17.77 -7.38 -24.32
C VAL A 281 -17.95 -6.32 -25.40
N VAL A 282 -17.81 -5.05 -25.03
CA VAL A 282 -17.88 -3.92 -25.97
C VAL A 282 -16.59 -3.86 -26.82
N ARG A 283 -16.64 -4.37 -28.05
CA ARG A 283 -15.46 -4.49 -28.93
C ARG A 283 -14.82 -3.14 -29.28
N ASP A 284 -15.63 -2.11 -29.48
CA ASP A 284 -15.20 -0.74 -29.80
C ASP A 284 -14.43 -0.06 -28.66
N TYR A 285 -14.33 -0.71 -27.48
CA TYR A 285 -13.47 -0.24 -26.41
C TYR A 285 -12.03 -0.75 -26.52
N HIS A 286 -11.71 -1.65 -27.47
CA HIS A 286 -10.33 -2.03 -27.80
C HIS A 286 -9.51 -2.55 -26.60
N LEU A 287 -10.18 -3.14 -25.61
CA LEU A 287 -9.52 -3.71 -24.42
C LEU A 287 -8.60 -4.87 -24.81
N GLN A 288 -9.03 -5.71 -25.77
CA GLN A 288 -8.19 -6.79 -26.28
C GLN A 288 -6.90 -6.29 -26.96
N ASP A 289 -6.95 -5.13 -27.60
CA ASP A 289 -5.83 -4.57 -28.35
C ASP A 289 -4.79 -3.99 -27.37
N MET A 290 -5.24 -3.22 -26.37
CA MET A 290 -4.41 -2.77 -25.24
C MET A 290 -3.74 -3.94 -24.50
N LEU A 291 -4.50 -5.01 -24.20
CA LEU A 291 -3.94 -6.19 -23.55
C LEU A 291 -2.89 -6.90 -24.43
N ALA A 292 -3.13 -7.01 -25.74
CA ALA A 292 -2.19 -7.60 -26.68
C ALA A 292 -0.89 -6.78 -26.80
N GLU A 293 -0.98 -5.44 -26.81
CA GLU A 293 0.17 -4.53 -26.83
C GLU A 293 1.01 -4.60 -25.55
N SER A 294 0.38 -4.65 -24.38
CA SER A 294 1.11 -4.72 -23.10
C SER A 294 1.66 -6.13 -22.81
N LYS A 295 1.04 -7.20 -23.33
CA LYS A 295 1.40 -8.58 -22.98
C LYS A 295 2.89 -8.93 -23.13
N PRO A 296 3.63 -8.53 -24.19
CA PRO A 296 5.06 -8.81 -24.32
C PRO A 296 5.89 -8.15 -23.22
N PHE A 297 5.61 -6.89 -22.88
CA PHE A 297 6.31 -6.17 -21.80
C PHE A 297 5.99 -6.79 -20.44
N LEU A 298 4.71 -6.96 -20.11
CA LEU A 298 4.27 -7.58 -18.86
C LEU A 298 4.91 -8.96 -18.66
N SER A 299 4.88 -9.80 -19.70
CA SER A 299 5.46 -11.16 -19.63
C SER A 299 6.99 -11.13 -19.47
N ARG A 300 7.69 -10.18 -20.09
CA ARG A 300 9.14 -10.04 -19.95
C ARG A 300 9.54 -9.66 -18.53
N ILE A 301 8.79 -8.76 -17.87
CA ILE A 301 9.07 -8.37 -16.49
C ILE A 301 8.66 -9.48 -15.50
N SER A 302 7.50 -10.12 -15.69
CA SER A 302 7.08 -11.26 -14.85
C SER A 302 8.08 -12.42 -14.88
N ASN A 303 8.77 -12.63 -16.01
CA ASN A 303 9.80 -13.67 -16.16
C ASN A 303 11.14 -13.34 -15.48
N LEU A 304 11.30 -12.17 -14.84
CA LEU A 304 12.50 -11.82 -14.06
C LEU A 304 12.48 -12.44 -12.65
N ASP A 305 11.36 -13.05 -12.23
CA ASP A 305 11.12 -13.66 -10.90
C ASP A 305 11.56 -12.78 -9.71
N LEU A 306 11.36 -11.47 -9.84
CA LEU A 306 11.63 -10.49 -8.80
C LEU A 306 10.74 -10.74 -7.57
N ARG A 307 11.26 -10.43 -6.38
CA ARG A 307 10.60 -10.67 -5.08
C ARG A 307 10.30 -9.37 -4.34
N VAL A 308 9.27 -9.36 -3.49
CA VAL A 308 8.93 -8.22 -2.63
C VAL A 308 9.97 -8.11 -1.52
N SER A 309 10.40 -9.25 -0.94
CA SER A 309 11.42 -9.28 0.12
C SER A 309 12.80 -8.77 -0.31
N GLU A 310 13.11 -8.84 -1.61
CA GLU A 310 14.37 -8.37 -2.19
C GLU A 310 14.37 -6.88 -2.55
N GLN A 311 13.23 -6.18 -2.39
CA GLN A 311 13.16 -4.73 -2.64
C GLN A 311 14.07 -3.99 -1.64
N LYS A 312 14.96 -3.13 -2.16
CA LYS A 312 15.87 -2.29 -1.37
C LYS A 312 15.38 -0.85 -1.38
N GLY A 313 15.42 -0.18 -0.23
CA GLY A 313 15.07 1.23 -0.12
C GLY A 313 14.58 1.61 1.28
N ILE A 314 13.69 2.61 1.36
CA ILE A 314 13.06 3.01 2.62
C ILE A 314 11.90 2.06 2.93
N HIS A 315 11.95 1.42 4.09
CA HIS A 315 10.90 0.53 4.58
C HIS A 315 9.99 1.30 5.55
N VAL A 316 8.67 1.21 5.36
CA VAL A 316 7.69 1.69 6.33
C VAL A 316 7.20 0.49 7.13
N LEU A 317 7.39 0.53 8.45
CA LEU A 317 6.92 -0.53 9.33
C LEU A 317 5.40 -0.46 9.46
N TYR A 318 4.72 -1.54 9.07
CA TYR A 318 3.27 -1.68 9.17
C TYR A 318 2.93 -2.90 10.05
N GLY A 319 2.08 -2.70 11.06
CA GLY A 319 1.66 -3.75 11.98
C GLY A 319 0.16 -4.02 11.90
N THR A 320 -0.23 -5.27 11.61
CA THR A 320 -1.64 -5.71 11.61
C THR A 320 -2.36 -5.52 12.95
N LYS A 321 -1.58 -5.37 14.04
CA LYS A 321 -2.09 -5.10 15.39
C LYS A 321 -2.21 -3.61 15.74
N GLY A 322 -2.04 -2.66 14.82
CA GLY A 322 -2.06 -1.22 15.13
C GLY A 322 -3.28 -0.78 15.95
N SER A 323 -4.48 -1.27 15.61
CA SER A 323 -5.73 -0.98 16.33
C SER A 323 -5.75 -1.45 17.79
N TYR A 324 -4.90 -2.40 18.20
CA TYR A 324 -4.73 -2.82 19.59
C TYR A 324 -3.91 -1.81 20.42
N SER A 325 -3.07 -0.98 19.77
CA SER A 325 -2.11 -0.08 20.42
C SER A 325 -2.38 1.42 20.21
N ILE A 326 -3.20 1.80 19.23
CA ILE A 326 -3.50 3.22 18.94
C ILE A 326 -4.13 3.91 20.14
N ARG A 327 -3.62 5.09 20.48
CA ARG A 327 -4.22 5.99 21.46
C ARG A 327 -5.19 6.95 20.78
N THR A 328 -6.49 6.72 20.95
CA THR A 328 -7.53 7.58 20.37
C THR A 328 -7.54 8.92 21.10
N LYS A 329 -7.99 9.99 20.42
CA LYS A 329 -7.92 11.36 20.94
C LYS A 329 -9.25 11.85 21.50
N LYS A 330 -10.36 11.39 20.94
CA LYS A 330 -11.70 11.85 21.32
C LYS A 330 -12.62 10.71 21.73
N GLY A 331 -12.54 9.58 21.02
CA GLY A 331 -13.50 8.49 21.19
C GLY A 331 -14.86 8.80 20.56
N GLU A 332 -14.86 9.44 19.39
CA GLU A 332 -16.09 9.77 18.65
C GLU A 332 -16.54 8.64 17.71
N ASN A 333 -15.62 7.86 17.12
CA ASN A 333 -15.96 6.86 16.10
C ASN A 333 -14.84 5.84 15.83
N ARG A 334 -15.17 4.73 15.14
CA ARG A 334 -14.25 3.66 14.71
C ARG A 334 -13.05 4.16 13.87
N GLN A 335 -13.17 5.28 13.14
CA GLN A 335 -12.09 5.79 12.27
C GLN A 335 -10.85 6.26 13.07
N GLU A 336 -10.98 6.47 14.38
CA GLU A 336 -9.85 6.70 15.30
C GLU A 336 -9.05 5.42 15.60
N LEU A 337 -9.61 4.22 15.35
CA LEU A 337 -8.93 2.93 15.54
C LEU A 337 -8.09 2.50 14.33
N ILE A 338 -8.12 3.25 13.22
CA ILE A 338 -7.45 2.89 11.97
C ILE A 338 -5.98 3.32 12.03
N PRO A 339 -5.02 2.39 11.81
CA PRO A 339 -3.59 2.68 11.69
C PRO A 339 -3.32 3.73 10.60
N ARG A 340 -2.28 4.55 10.79
CA ARG A 340 -1.95 5.72 9.93
C ARG A 340 -0.51 5.71 9.44
N GLU A 341 0.24 4.67 9.77
CA GLU A 341 1.61 4.42 9.36
C GLU A 341 1.70 4.25 7.83
N ASP A 342 0.63 3.70 7.25
CA ASP A 342 0.38 3.58 5.81
C ASP A 342 0.53 4.91 5.04
N SER A 343 0.19 6.03 5.69
CA SER A 343 0.23 7.37 5.11
C SER A 343 1.67 7.87 4.87
N TRP A 344 2.68 7.20 5.44
CA TRP A 344 4.07 7.42 5.06
C TRP A 344 4.43 6.76 3.72
N LEU A 345 3.78 5.66 3.33
CA LEU A 345 3.99 5.04 2.01
C LEU A 345 3.42 5.93 0.89
N ASP A 346 2.25 6.54 1.11
CA ASP A 346 1.67 7.60 0.27
C ASP A 346 2.64 8.76 0.01
N LEU A 347 3.38 9.15 1.04
CA LEU A 347 4.26 10.31 1.04
C LEU A 347 5.61 9.98 0.39
N LEU A 348 6.26 8.90 0.85
CA LEU A 348 7.59 8.48 0.40
C LEU A 348 7.58 7.99 -1.05
N GLY A 349 6.49 7.36 -1.51
CA GLY A 349 6.31 6.98 -2.92
C GLY A 349 6.32 8.15 -3.92
N ALA A 350 6.21 9.39 -3.43
CA ALA A 350 6.20 10.61 -4.25
C ALA A 350 7.52 11.41 -4.24
N PHE A 351 8.55 11.01 -3.48
CA PHE A 351 9.74 11.83 -3.20
C PHE A 351 11.02 11.42 -3.95
N GLY A 352 10.94 11.24 -5.27
CA GLY A 352 12.15 11.38 -6.11
C GLY A 352 12.71 12.80 -5.98
N MET A 353 14.02 12.94 -5.78
CA MET A 353 14.64 14.14 -5.20
C MET A 353 15.32 15.04 -6.28
N SER A 354 15.45 16.37 -6.09
CA SER A 354 16.07 17.37 -7.01
C SER A 354 15.98 18.85 -6.56
N SER A 355 17.09 19.62 -6.54
CA SER A 355 17.08 21.09 -6.26
C SER A 355 17.87 21.89 -7.30
N ILE A 356 17.12 22.67 -8.09
CA ILE A 356 17.57 23.79 -8.91
C ILE A 356 16.46 24.85 -8.85
N PRO A 357 16.74 26.15 -8.56
CA PRO A 357 15.68 27.14 -8.32
C PRO A 357 14.70 27.31 -9.49
N ALA A 358 13.41 27.43 -9.17
CA ALA A 358 12.34 27.56 -10.17
C ALA A 358 12.56 28.77 -11.10
N GLY A 359 12.44 28.53 -12.41
CA GLY A 359 12.71 29.52 -13.46
C GLY A 359 14.16 29.54 -13.99
N THR A 360 15.06 28.73 -13.44
CA THR A 360 16.41 28.51 -13.98
C THR A 360 16.42 27.33 -14.96
N ILE A 361 16.91 27.52 -16.19
CA ILE A 361 17.08 26.43 -17.17
C ILE A 361 18.20 25.50 -16.72
N HIS A 362 17.96 24.19 -16.78
CA HIS A 362 18.93 23.18 -16.38
C HIS A 362 18.68 21.83 -17.07
N SER A 363 19.72 20.99 -17.10
CA SER A 363 19.64 19.59 -17.50
C SER A 363 20.80 18.80 -16.87
N SER A 364 20.63 17.49 -16.70
CA SER A 364 21.73 16.58 -16.34
C SER A 364 22.67 16.40 -17.53
N GLY A 365 23.99 16.44 -17.27
CA GLY A 365 25.00 16.14 -18.29
C GLY A 365 25.04 14.66 -18.68
N ALA A 366 25.63 14.35 -19.83
CA ALA A 366 25.88 12.99 -20.24
C ALA A 366 26.87 12.30 -19.27
N GLY A 367 26.57 11.08 -18.84
CA GLY A 367 27.40 10.33 -17.90
C GLY A 367 27.32 10.76 -16.43
N SER A 368 26.46 11.74 -16.09
CA SER A 368 26.26 12.17 -14.70
C SER A 368 25.32 11.23 -13.94
N VAL A 369 25.73 10.84 -12.72
CA VAL A 369 24.82 10.42 -11.65
C VAL A 369 24.64 11.63 -10.74
N VAL A 370 23.39 11.99 -10.42
CA VAL A 370 23.09 13.18 -9.62
C VAL A 370 22.50 12.72 -8.29
N LEU A 371 23.16 13.05 -7.16
CA LEU A 371 22.44 13.08 -5.89
C LEU A 371 21.60 14.34 -5.91
N GLU A 372 20.33 14.06 -5.97
CA GLU A 372 19.30 14.99 -6.30
C GLU A 372 18.55 15.21 -4.96
N ILE A 373 18.23 16.46 -4.53
CA ILE A 373 17.65 16.77 -3.19
C ILE A 373 16.50 17.78 -3.34
N SER A 374 15.21 17.42 -3.15
CA SER A 374 14.07 18.32 -3.48
C SER A 374 13.29 18.89 -2.31
N ALA A 375 12.76 20.10 -2.51
CA ALA A 375 11.61 20.66 -1.81
C ALA A 375 10.40 20.66 -2.75
N THR A 376 9.45 19.70 -2.62
CA THR A 376 8.44 19.43 -3.67
C THR A 376 6.97 19.75 -3.30
N PRO A 377 6.55 21.03 -3.23
CA PRO A 377 5.14 21.38 -3.32
C PRO A 377 4.64 21.46 -4.78
N ASN A 378 5.54 21.67 -5.75
CA ASN A 378 5.18 21.98 -7.15
C ASN A 378 5.34 20.77 -8.08
N ARG A 379 4.26 20.37 -8.77
CA ARG A 379 4.19 19.14 -9.60
C ARG A 379 4.46 19.33 -11.09
N PHE A 380 4.99 20.49 -11.51
CA PHE A 380 5.14 20.84 -12.92
C PHE A 380 6.54 21.37 -13.23
N THR A 381 7.22 20.72 -14.17
CA THR A 381 8.51 21.16 -14.72
C THR A 381 8.37 21.25 -16.24
N PHE A 382 8.52 22.44 -16.83
CA PHE A 382 8.49 22.58 -18.27
C PHE A 382 9.78 22.04 -18.89
N LYS A 383 9.65 21.07 -19.81
CA LYS A 383 10.76 20.63 -20.67
C LYS A 383 10.82 21.56 -21.88
N LEU A 384 11.92 22.31 -21.96
CA LEU A 384 12.20 23.25 -23.05
C LEU A 384 12.96 22.58 -24.20
N TRP A 385 13.74 21.55 -23.88
CA TRP A 385 14.49 20.73 -24.82
C TRP A 385 14.59 19.30 -24.27
N ASP A 386 14.61 18.32 -25.16
CA ASP A 386 14.72 16.88 -24.81
C ASP A 386 15.78 16.16 -25.65
N TRP A 387 16.85 16.86 -26.03
CA TRP A 387 18.02 16.31 -26.77
C TRP A 387 17.67 15.62 -28.11
N GLU A 388 16.59 16.07 -28.76
CA GLU A 388 16.03 15.44 -29.97
C GLU A 388 15.74 13.93 -29.81
N ARG A 389 15.58 13.46 -28.56
CA ARG A 389 15.26 12.06 -28.29
C ARG A 389 13.95 11.71 -28.97
N VAL A 390 14.08 10.77 -29.89
CA VAL A 390 12.94 10.08 -30.45
C VAL A 390 12.40 9.07 -29.45
N ASP A 391 11.09 8.88 -29.45
CA ASP A 391 10.46 7.70 -28.89
C ASP A 391 10.73 6.45 -29.77
N LEU A 392 10.10 5.32 -29.41
CA LEU A 392 10.27 4.06 -30.14
C LEU A 392 9.66 4.10 -31.56
N ASP A 393 8.84 5.10 -31.88
CA ASP A 393 8.26 5.33 -33.22
C ASP A 393 9.10 6.27 -34.09
N GLY A 394 10.26 6.73 -33.60
CA GLY A 394 11.09 7.70 -34.30
C GLY A 394 10.58 9.15 -34.23
N LYS A 395 9.62 9.46 -33.35
CA LYS A 395 9.06 10.81 -33.20
C LYS A 395 9.70 11.53 -32.01
N THR A 396 9.99 12.82 -32.18
CA THR A 396 10.47 13.65 -31.08
C THR A 396 9.37 13.89 -30.04
N ARG A 397 9.74 13.89 -28.76
CA ARG A 397 8.78 14.19 -27.68
C ARG A 397 8.36 15.67 -27.73
N SER A 398 7.07 15.92 -27.48
CA SER A 398 6.51 17.28 -27.46
C SER A 398 7.10 18.12 -26.32
N VAL A 399 7.74 19.24 -26.67
CA VAL A 399 8.16 20.29 -25.73
C VAL A 399 7.17 21.45 -25.74
N HIS A 400 6.83 21.97 -24.56
CA HIS A 400 5.78 23.00 -24.40
C HIS A 400 6.38 24.40 -24.26
N LEU A 401 7.16 24.83 -25.27
CA LEU A 401 7.93 26.09 -25.24
C LEU A 401 7.06 27.31 -24.88
N GLN A 402 5.88 27.46 -25.49
CA GLN A 402 4.96 28.58 -25.24
C GLN A 402 4.46 28.68 -23.78
N HIS A 403 4.48 27.57 -23.02
CA HIS A 403 4.17 27.58 -21.59
C HIS A 403 5.42 27.66 -20.71
N GLY A 404 6.55 27.11 -21.17
CA GLY A 404 7.81 27.15 -20.43
C GLY A 404 8.49 28.52 -20.45
N GLU A 405 8.47 29.21 -21.59
CA GLU A 405 9.15 30.50 -21.79
C GLU A 405 8.68 31.60 -20.82
N PRO A 406 7.37 31.81 -20.55
CA PRO A 406 6.92 32.80 -19.55
C PRO A 406 7.32 32.49 -18.10
N ASN A 407 7.82 31.27 -17.82
CA ASN A 407 8.27 30.84 -16.50
C ASN A 407 9.80 31.00 -16.32
N LEU A 408 10.51 31.52 -17.33
CA LEU A 408 11.96 31.75 -17.27
C LEU A 408 12.31 33.04 -16.54
N ASP A 409 13.24 32.96 -15.59
CA ASP A 409 13.89 34.15 -15.04
C ASP A 409 15.14 34.48 -15.88
N MET A 410 14.95 35.21 -16.97
CA MET A 410 16.00 35.56 -17.95
C MET A 410 17.19 36.33 -17.36
N ARG A 411 17.09 36.80 -16.10
CA ARG A 411 18.21 37.42 -15.36
C ARG A 411 19.24 36.38 -14.88
N ARG A 412 18.84 35.11 -14.77
CA ARG A 412 19.67 33.98 -14.29
C ARG A 412 20.51 33.39 -15.42
N ASN A 413 21.33 34.24 -16.03
CA ASN A 413 22.25 33.88 -17.11
C ASN A 413 23.47 33.08 -16.59
N GLU A 414 24.39 32.73 -17.49
CA GLU A 414 25.59 31.95 -17.16
C GLU A 414 26.43 32.57 -16.04
N ASP A 415 26.65 33.89 -16.06
CA ASP A 415 27.44 34.59 -15.04
C ASP A 415 26.75 34.56 -13.67
N TRP A 416 25.42 34.75 -13.64
CA TRP A 416 24.61 34.61 -12.43
C TRP A 416 24.66 33.17 -11.90
N VAL A 417 24.52 32.16 -12.76
CA VAL A 417 24.58 30.74 -12.36
C VAL A 417 25.96 30.37 -11.79
N LYS A 418 27.04 30.82 -12.43
CA LYS A 418 28.42 30.62 -11.92
C LYS A 418 28.65 31.30 -10.57
N LYS A 419 28.08 32.50 -10.38
CA LYS A 419 28.23 33.31 -9.16
C LYS A 419 27.37 32.80 -8.00
N GLU A 420 26.13 32.38 -8.24
CA GLU A 420 25.14 32.13 -7.20
C GLU A 420 24.82 30.64 -6.96
N LEU A 421 25.07 29.75 -7.93
CA LEU A 421 24.70 28.33 -7.83
C LEU A 421 25.89 27.37 -7.90
N VAL A 422 26.90 27.65 -8.73
CA VAL A 422 28.02 26.72 -8.93
C VAL A 422 28.98 26.79 -7.74
N ASN A 423 29.15 25.66 -7.04
CA ASN A 423 30.16 25.44 -6.00
C ASN A 423 30.24 26.53 -4.91
N GLN A 424 29.10 27.13 -4.54
CA GLN A 424 29.00 28.13 -3.44
C GLN A 424 29.11 27.47 -2.05
N PHE A 425 30.14 26.64 -1.87
CA PHE A 425 30.44 25.94 -0.62
C PHE A 425 31.06 26.91 0.38
N VAL A 426 30.57 26.87 1.61
CA VAL A 426 31.13 27.68 2.72
C VAL A 426 31.60 26.73 3.81
N VAL A 427 32.90 26.68 4.05
CA VAL A 427 33.47 25.93 5.19
C VAL A 427 32.93 26.55 6.48
N LEU A 428 32.21 25.75 7.26
CA LEU A 428 31.65 26.14 8.57
C LEU A 428 32.59 25.79 9.72
N GLY A 429 33.51 24.85 9.51
CA GLY A 429 34.51 24.45 10.50
C GLY A 429 35.32 23.25 10.04
N GLU A 430 36.53 23.17 10.58
CA GLU A 430 37.49 22.08 10.38
C GLU A 430 37.89 21.54 11.77
N GLY A 431 38.08 20.23 11.86
CA GLY A 431 38.49 19.52 13.07
C GLY A 431 39.38 18.34 12.73
N ASP A 432 39.84 17.61 13.75
CA ASP A 432 40.72 16.46 13.56
C ASP A 432 40.06 15.36 12.70
N GLY A 433 40.47 15.28 11.43
CA GLY A 433 39.92 14.35 10.45
C GLY A 433 38.48 14.66 10.01
N CYS A 434 38.00 15.91 10.10
CA CYS A 434 36.67 16.31 9.64
C CYS A 434 36.63 17.74 9.07
N ILE A 435 35.96 17.91 7.93
CA ILE A 435 35.63 19.21 7.32
C ILE A 435 34.10 19.29 7.17
N LYS A 436 33.51 20.39 7.65
CA LYS A 436 32.06 20.65 7.56
C LYS A 436 31.81 21.87 6.68
N GLU A 437 31.07 21.66 5.59
CA GLU A 437 30.72 22.70 4.63
C GLU A 437 29.20 22.88 4.61
N ARG A 438 28.73 24.13 4.56
CA ARG A 438 27.38 24.43 4.07
C ARG A 438 27.44 24.32 2.54
N THR A 439 26.56 23.51 1.97
CA THR A 439 26.45 23.42 0.51
C THR A 439 25.59 24.55 -0.03
N GLY A 440 25.95 25.05 -1.22
CA GLY A 440 25.55 26.36 -1.76
C GLY A 440 24.10 26.49 -2.23
N LEU A 441 23.13 26.01 -1.45
CA LEU A 441 21.72 26.28 -1.72
C LEU A 441 21.43 27.78 -1.61
N HIS A 442 20.77 28.32 -2.64
CA HIS A 442 20.34 29.70 -2.69
C HIS A 442 19.47 30.07 -1.48
N GLU A 443 19.51 31.32 -1.04
CA GLU A 443 18.74 31.85 0.10
C GLU A 443 17.20 31.70 -0.01
N MET A 444 16.68 31.35 -1.20
CA MET A 444 15.25 31.11 -1.42
C MET A 444 14.81 29.71 -0.98
N GLU A 445 15.75 28.80 -0.74
CA GLU A 445 15.48 27.44 -0.29
C GLU A 445 15.32 27.40 1.25
N PHE A 446 14.22 26.82 1.72
CA PHE A 446 13.97 26.60 3.16
C PHE A 446 14.71 25.36 3.72
N ILE A 447 15.37 24.59 2.85
CA ILE A 447 16.22 23.46 3.22
C ILE A 447 17.66 23.98 3.41
N GLU A 448 18.29 23.60 4.51
CA GLU A 448 19.74 23.68 4.67
C GLU A 448 20.38 22.37 4.23
N THR A 449 21.52 22.45 3.54
CA THR A 449 22.35 21.27 3.26
C THR A 449 23.78 21.46 3.74
N ARG A 450 24.35 20.39 4.27
CA ARG A 450 25.70 20.36 4.83
C ARG A 450 26.44 19.11 4.38
N ARG A 451 27.59 19.30 3.73
CA ARG A 451 28.54 18.23 3.42
C ARG A 451 29.49 18.07 4.61
N HIS A 452 29.72 16.83 5.03
CA HIS A 452 30.73 16.50 6.03
C HIS A 452 31.68 15.50 5.38
N THR A 453 32.96 15.86 5.29
CA THR A 453 34.04 15.01 4.80
C THR A 453 34.86 14.56 5.99
N PHE A 454 35.05 13.26 6.21
CA PHE A 454 35.65 12.76 7.43
C PHE A 454 36.41 11.43 7.28
N THR A 455 37.46 11.27 8.09
CA THR A 455 38.28 10.04 8.21
C THR A 455 38.21 9.42 9.61
N LYS A 456 37.51 10.08 10.54
CA LYS A 456 37.33 9.71 11.95
C LYS A 456 35.87 9.84 12.35
N SER A 457 35.52 9.40 13.56
CA SER A 457 34.19 9.60 14.14
C SER A 457 33.82 11.09 14.22
N VAL A 458 32.63 11.44 13.75
CA VAL A 458 32.10 12.80 13.75
C VAL A 458 30.76 12.88 14.47
N ILE A 459 30.56 13.92 15.27
CA ILE A 459 29.29 14.20 15.96
C ILE A 459 28.48 15.18 15.14
N HIS A 460 27.20 14.87 14.94
CA HIS A 460 26.22 15.70 14.26
C HIS A 460 25.11 16.11 15.25
N GLU A 461 24.80 17.40 15.30
CA GLU A 461 23.65 17.96 16.02
C GLU A 461 22.41 17.97 15.12
N ASN A 462 21.22 17.73 15.65
CA ASN A 462 20.03 17.59 14.81
C ASN A 462 19.43 18.93 14.31
N HIS A 463 19.77 20.04 14.97
CA HIS A 463 19.25 21.39 14.68
C HIS A 463 17.71 21.50 14.77
N ASP A 464 17.12 20.83 15.78
CA ASP A 464 15.67 20.84 16.10
C ASP A 464 14.75 20.61 14.89
N SER A 465 15.24 19.78 13.98
CA SER A 465 14.63 19.44 12.69
C SER A 465 14.83 17.94 12.42
N VAL A 466 14.16 17.38 11.42
CA VAL A 466 14.52 16.06 10.91
C VAL A 466 15.80 16.18 10.09
N ASN A 467 16.74 15.25 10.21
CA ASN A 467 17.89 15.18 9.33
C ASN A 467 17.75 14.02 8.34
N VAL A 468 17.88 14.31 7.05
CA VAL A 468 18.00 13.31 5.99
C VAL A 468 19.45 13.30 5.53
N LEU A 469 20.11 12.14 5.55
CA LEU A 469 21.53 12.01 5.23
C LEU A 469 21.74 10.96 4.14
N ASN A 470 22.75 11.17 3.30
CA ASN A 470 23.22 10.19 2.31
C ASN A 470 24.72 9.98 2.49
N LEU A 471 25.19 8.74 2.42
CA LEU A 471 26.62 8.44 2.25
C LEU A 471 26.97 8.61 0.77
N VAL A 472 27.71 9.66 0.42
CA VAL A 472 28.05 10.04 -0.97
C VAL A 472 29.50 9.75 -1.35
N GLU A 473 30.31 9.30 -0.39
CA GLU A 473 31.66 8.80 -0.60
C GLU A 473 32.06 7.90 0.59
N GLY A 474 32.90 6.89 0.35
CA GLY A 474 33.20 5.82 1.29
C GLY A 474 32.22 4.64 1.16
N ASP A 475 32.73 3.41 1.33
CA ASP A 475 31.95 2.18 1.18
C ASP A 475 30.88 2.00 2.27
N GLU A 476 31.20 2.37 3.51
CA GLU A 476 30.44 2.03 4.70
C GLU A 476 30.71 2.97 5.88
N VAL A 477 29.67 3.34 6.63
CA VAL A 477 29.77 4.01 7.94
C VAL A 477 28.81 3.38 8.95
N THR A 478 29.17 3.41 10.22
CA THR A 478 28.27 3.09 11.34
C THR A 478 27.72 4.38 11.94
N VAL A 479 26.42 4.40 12.22
CA VAL A 479 25.68 5.51 12.83
C VAL A 479 25.21 5.08 14.22
N GLU A 480 25.49 5.90 15.23
CA GLU A 480 25.27 5.58 16.65
C GLU A 480 24.59 6.76 17.38
N SER A 481 23.68 6.47 18.31
CA SER A 481 23.22 7.48 19.26
C SER A 481 24.27 7.75 20.34
N LEU A 482 24.28 8.96 20.92
CA LEU A 482 25.19 9.28 22.03
C LEU A 482 24.65 8.87 23.41
N ASP A 483 23.36 8.57 23.49
CA ASP A 483 22.58 8.35 24.71
C ASP A 483 21.95 6.95 24.79
N GLY A 484 22.16 6.10 23.78
CA GLY A 484 21.51 4.79 23.67
C GLY A 484 20.07 4.83 23.12
N SER A 485 19.57 5.97 22.62
CA SER A 485 18.21 6.08 22.06
C SER A 485 17.94 5.22 20.79
N PHE A 486 18.98 4.70 20.11
CA PHE A 486 18.84 3.65 19.09
C PHE A 486 20.11 2.80 19.00
N GLU A 487 19.96 1.53 18.60
CA GLU A 487 21.07 0.60 18.38
C GLU A 487 21.93 1.01 17.17
N PRO A 488 23.27 0.89 17.23
CA PRO A 488 24.16 1.15 16.09
C PRO A 488 23.72 0.44 14.80
N PHE A 489 23.69 1.18 13.69
CA PHE A 489 23.38 0.61 12.38
C PHE A 489 24.37 1.04 11.30
N VAL A 490 24.48 0.20 10.27
CA VAL A 490 25.44 0.36 9.17
C VAL A 490 24.75 0.99 7.95
N VAL A 491 25.44 1.91 7.30
CA VAL A 491 25.01 2.62 6.08
C VAL A 491 26.09 2.47 5.02
N HIS A 492 25.73 1.93 3.86
CA HIS A 492 26.63 1.73 2.73
C HIS A 492 26.56 2.88 1.72
N TYR A 493 27.52 2.92 0.79
CA TYR A 493 27.56 3.91 -0.29
C TYR A 493 26.21 4.07 -1.02
N ALA A 494 25.84 5.31 -1.31
CA ALA A 494 24.58 5.71 -1.94
C ALA A 494 23.29 5.37 -1.15
N GLN A 495 23.37 4.90 0.10
CA GLN A 495 22.20 4.76 0.96
C GLN A 495 21.81 6.07 1.65
N THR A 496 20.50 6.27 1.76
CA THR A 496 19.86 7.35 2.52
C THR A 496 19.41 6.85 3.89
N PHE A 497 19.60 7.65 4.93
CA PHE A 497 19.08 7.39 6.28
C PHE A 497 18.51 8.68 6.89
N ILE A 498 17.67 8.54 7.91
CA ILE A 498 16.96 9.66 8.54
C ILE A 498 17.18 9.60 10.05
N ILE A 499 17.55 10.73 10.65
CA ILE A 499 17.57 10.91 12.10
C ILE A 499 16.37 11.77 12.49
N PRO A 500 15.41 11.26 13.29
CA PRO A 500 14.24 12.02 13.71
C PRO A 500 14.63 13.09 14.73
N GLU A 501 13.89 14.20 14.75
CA GLU A 501 14.15 15.41 15.56
C GLU A 501 14.41 15.12 17.06
N SER A 502 13.78 14.06 17.60
CA SER A 502 13.93 13.62 18.99
C SER A 502 15.37 13.22 19.37
N ILE A 503 16.20 12.78 18.42
CA ILE A 503 17.61 12.45 18.66
C ILE A 503 18.43 13.73 18.55
N LYS A 504 18.80 14.37 19.65
CA LYS A 504 19.45 15.70 19.59
C LYS A 504 20.87 15.69 19.03
N ALA A 505 21.62 14.60 19.23
CA ALA A 505 22.94 14.41 18.62
C ALA A 505 23.24 12.92 18.38
N TYR A 506 24.01 12.65 17.33
CA TYR A 506 24.41 11.31 16.87
C TYR A 506 25.84 11.33 16.35
N LYS A 507 26.48 10.16 16.32
CA LYS A 507 27.85 9.95 15.86
C LYS A 507 27.85 9.13 14.57
N ILE A 508 28.72 9.48 13.62
CA ILE A 508 28.98 8.70 12.41
C ILE A 508 30.46 8.35 12.37
N THR A 509 30.78 7.09 12.08
CA THR A 509 32.16 6.57 12.09
C THR A 509 32.39 5.70 10.84
N PRO A 510 33.49 5.89 10.08
CA PRO A 510 33.87 4.97 9.00
C PRO A 510 34.02 3.53 9.53
N SER A 511 33.40 2.57 8.86
CA SER A 511 33.37 1.16 9.30
C SER A 511 33.65 0.20 8.15
N GLY A 512 33.70 -1.11 8.42
CA GLY A 512 33.93 -2.14 7.42
C GLY A 512 35.22 -1.92 6.62
N THR A 513 35.11 -1.87 5.30
CA THR A 513 36.24 -1.59 4.38
C THR A 513 36.70 -0.13 4.40
N ALA A 514 35.86 0.81 4.85
CA ALA A 514 36.13 2.24 4.85
C ALA A 514 36.92 2.73 6.09
N VAL A 515 37.30 1.84 7.01
CA VAL A 515 38.14 2.21 8.18
C VAL A 515 39.48 2.79 7.70
N GLY A 516 39.75 4.03 8.09
CA GLY A 516 40.96 4.78 7.67
C GLY A 516 40.86 5.39 6.26
N GLN A 517 39.73 5.26 5.58
CA GLN A 517 39.44 5.93 4.32
C GLN A 517 38.65 7.24 4.55
N GLU A 518 38.58 8.08 3.53
CA GLU A 518 37.71 9.26 3.54
C GLU A 518 36.26 8.86 3.22
N CYS A 519 35.33 9.31 4.06
CA CYS A 519 33.89 9.19 3.86
C CYS A 519 33.29 10.59 3.71
N LYS A 520 32.19 10.71 2.97
CA LYS A 520 31.44 11.97 2.83
C LYS A 520 29.95 11.76 3.05
N THR A 521 29.34 12.53 3.94
CA THR A 521 27.87 12.56 4.10
C THR A 521 27.28 13.87 3.62
N MET A 522 26.19 13.78 2.86
CA MET A 522 25.33 14.90 2.49
C MET A 522 24.11 14.91 3.40
N LYS A 523 24.06 15.86 4.34
CA LYS A 523 22.95 16.07 5.28
C LYS A 523 22.04 17.19 4.81
N ALA A 524 20.73 16.98 4.86
CA ALA A 524 19.68 17.97 4.61
C ALA A 524 18.76 18.09 5.83
N TYR A 525 18.27 19.30 6.12
CA TYR A 525 17.28 19.57 7.17
C TYR A 525 16.55 20.90 6.91
N ILE A 526 15.47 21.19 7.62
CA ILE A 526 14.70 22.45 7.47
C ILE A 526 15.34 23.57 8.30
N ARG A 527 15.49 24.77 7.72
CA ARG A 527 16.02 25.99 8.37
C ARG A 527 15.06 26.59 9.39
#